data_AF-A0A2H6MVV5-F1
#
_entry.id   AF-A0A2H6MVV5-F1
#
_cell.length_a   1.000
_cell.length_b   1.000
_cell.length_c   1.000
_cell.angle_alpha   90.00
_cell.angle_beta   90.00
_cell.angle_gamma   90.00
#
_symmetry.space_group_name_H-M   'P 1'
#
loop_
_entity.id
_entity.type
_entity.pdbx_description
1 polymer ?
#
loop_
_entity_poly.entity_id
_entity_poly.type
_entity_poly.pdbx_seq_one_letter_code
_entity_poly.pdbx_strand_id
1 'polypeptide(L)'
;RSAELLYFADVCAGPGGFSEYVLWRRKWHAKGFGMTLKGPNDFKLEDFYAASSELFEPYYGEGGVEGDGDITRPENISAFQQFVLDNTDQKGVHFLMADGGFSVEGQE
;
A
#
# COMPACT_ATOMS: atom_id res chain seq x y z
N ARG A 1 -1.73 -7.85 27.87
CA ARG A 1 -2.60 -7.40 26.75
C ARG A 1 -2.09 -8.11 25.51
N SER A 2 -2.94 -8.81 24.76
CA SER A 2 -2.56 -9.33 23.43
C SER A 2 -2.10 -8.15 22.57
N ALA A 3 -0.95 -8.24 21.93
CA ALA A 3 -0.44 -7.17 21.09
C ALA A 3 -1.24 -7.16 19.78
N GLU A 4 -2.23 -6.29 19.69
CA GLU A 4 -3.05 -6.11 18.50
C GLU A 4 -2.21 -5.51 17.36
N LEU A 5 -2.36 -6.07 16.14
CA LEU A 5 -1.64 -5.62 14.95
C LEU A 5 -2.14 -4.25 14.50
N LEU A 6 -1.21 -3.36 14.15
CA LEU A 6 -1.53 -2.10 13.50
C LEU A 6 -1.69 -2.31 11.99
N TYR A 7 -2.92 -2.34 11.51
CA TYR A 7 -3.23 -2.31 10.08
C TYR A 7 -3.17 -0.89 9.51
N PHE A 8 -2.49 -0.72 8.36
CA PHE A 8 -2.44 0.53 7.62
C PHE A 8 -2.53 0.29 6.11
N ALA A 9 -2.90 1.31 5.34
CA ALA A 9 -2.84 1.29 3.88
C ALA A 9 -2.01 2.46 3.34
N ASP A 10 -1.37 2.26 2.19
CA ASP A 10 -0.52 3.25 1.52
C ASP A 10 -0.83 3.24 0.01
N VAL A 11 -1.40 4.33 -0.50
CA VAL A 11 -1.89 4.41 -1.89
C VAL A 11 -1.21 5.54 -2.68
N CYS A 12 -1.04 5.32 -3.98
CA CYS A 12 -0.22 6.18 -4.86
C CYS A 12 1.22 6.34 -4.33
N ALA A 13 1.76 5.26 -3.76
CA ALA A 13 2.81 5.35 -2.76
C ALA A 13 4.17 4.84 -3.23
N GLY A 14 4.32 4.40 -4.48
CA GLY A 14 5.60 3.93 -4.96
C GLY A 14 6.66 5.07 -4.93
N PRO A 15 7.89 4.80 -4.45
CA PRO A 15 8.49 3.50 -4.15
C PRO A 15 8.22 2.92 -2.75
N GLY A 16 7.50 3.63 -1.87
CA GLY A 16 7.01 3.10 -0.59
C GLY A 16 7.62 3.70 0.69
N GLY A 17 8.17 4.91 0.63
CA GLY A 17 8.88 5.52 1.77
C GLY A 17 8.02 5.73 3.04
N PHE A 18 6.71 6.01 2.88
CA PHE A 18 5.79 6.10 4.02
C PHE A 18 5.61 4.76 4.71
N SER A 19 5.36 3.71 3.93
CA SER A 19 5.32 2.32 4.41
C SER A 19 6.62 1.91 5.10
N GLU A 20 7.78 2.24 4.52
CA GLU A 20 9.08 1.96 5.15
C GLU A 20 9.17 2.58 6.54
N TYR A 21 8.78 3.85 6.70
CA TYR A 21 8.79 4.53 8.00
C TYR A 21 7.88 3.84 9.03
N VAL A 22 6.64 3.50 8.64
CA VAL A 22 5.70 2.83 9.54
C VAL A 22 6.25 1.48 9.99
N LEU A 23 6.78 0.68 9.06
CA LEU A 23 7.32 -0.65 9.34
C LEU A 23 8.61 -0.59 10.14
N TRP A 24 9.50 0.37 9.87
CA TRP A 24 10.68 0.62 10.70
C TRP A 24 10.29 0.97 12.15
N ARG A 25 9.29 1.84 12.32
CA ARG A 25 8.86 2.29 13.66
C ARG A 25 8.14 1.20 14.44
N ARG A 26 7.28 0.41 13.77
CA ARG A 26 6.38 -0.56 14.40
C ARG A 26 6.89 -2.00 14.37
N LYS A 27 7.89 -2.26 13.52
CA LYS A 27 8.45 -3.59 13.26
C LYS A 27 7.32 -4.56 12.88
N TRP A 28 7.39 -5.78 13.38
CA TRP A 28 6.40 -6.85 13.24
C TRP A 28 5.01 -6.58 13.85
N HIS A 29 4.79 -5.46 14.54
CA HIS A 29 3.46 -5.11 15.09
C HIS A 29 2.61 -4.28 14.12
N ALA A 30 2.94 -4.27 12.84
CA ALA A 30 2.18 -3.60 11.80
C ALA A 30 2.06 -4.48 10.55
N LYS A 31 0.94 -4.30 9.83
CA LYS A 31 0.65 -4.94 8.56
C LYS A 31 0.13 -3.87 7.60
N GLY A 32 0.84 -3.69 6.48
CA GLY A 32 0.51 -2.71 5.46
C GLY A 32 -0.06 -3.32 4.20
N PHE A 33 -0.95 -2.58 3.53
CA PHE A 33 -1.51 -2.91 2.23
C PHE A 33 -1.26 -1.75 1.27
N GLY A 34 -0.70 -2.03 0.10
CA GLY A 34 -0.23 -1.01 -0.84
C GLY A 34 -0.92 -1.07 -2.19
N MET A 35 -1.25 0.07 -2.79
CA MET A 35 -1.62 0.15 -4.21
C MET A 35 -0.92 1.36 -4.84
N THR A 36 -0.17 1.13 -5.92
CA THR A 36 0.48 2.18 -6.70
C THR A 36 0.51 1.78 -8.17
N LEU A 37 0.68 2.72 -9.08
CA LEU A 37 0.84 2.43 -10.50
C LEU A 37 2.07 1.53 -10.72
N LYS A 38 1.93 0.49 -11.53
CA LYS A 38 3.08 -0.29 -12.00
C LYS A 38 3.99 0.56 -12.89
N GLY A 39 5.27 0.18 -12.92
CA GLY A 39 6.26 0.78 -13.80
C GLY A 39 7.47 1.34 -13.06
N PRO A 40 8.09 2.44 -13.55
CA PRO A 40 9.34 2.95 -12.98
C PRO A 40 9.24 3.40 -11.51
N ASN A 41 8.05 3.84 -11.10
CA ASN A 41 7.75 4.33 -9.77
C ASN A 41 6.93 3.30 -8.95
N ASP A 42 7.07 2.01 -9.23
CA ASP A 42 6.45 0.94 -8.43
C ASP A 42 7.12 0.81 -7.06
N PHE A 43 6.51 0.05 -6.14
CA PHE A 43 7.10 -0.31 -4.86
C PHE A 43 8.45 -1.00 -5.03
N LYS A 44 9.43 -0.62 -4.20
CA LYS A 44 10.77 -1.23 -4.16
C LYS A 44 10.98 -1.90 -2.81
N LEU A 45 10.31 -3.03 -2.60
CA LEU A 45 10.31 -3.70 -1.29
C LEU A 45 11.69 -4.26 -0.93
N GLU A 46 12.51 -4.60 -1.92
CA GLU A 46 13.90 -5.01 -1.73
C GLU A 46 14.79 -3.90 -1.14
N ASP A 47 14.40 -2.64 -1.31
CA ASP A 47 15.12 -1.49 -0.77
C ASP A 47 14.68 -1.17 0.67
N PHE A 48 13.61 -1.80 1.18
CA PHE A 48 13.12 -1.52 2.53
C PHE A 48 14.11 -2.05 3.58
N TYR A 49 14.68 -1.14 4.38
CA TYR A 49 15.68 -1.52 5.39
C TYR A 49 15.10 -2.38 6.53
N ALA A 50 13.79 -2.26 6.79
CA ALA A 50 13.17 -2.78 8.01
C ALA A 50 11.97 -3.72 7.79
N ALA A 51 11.62 -4.04 6.54
CA ALA A 51 10.37 -4.72 6.23
C ALA A 51 10.60 -5.95 5.35
N SER A 52 10.21 -7.11 5.87
CA SER A 52 10.01 -8.28 5.01
C SER A 52 8.71 -8.12 4.22
N SER A 53 8.61 -8.81 3.09
CA SER A 53 7.38 -8.93 2.28
C SER A 53 6.18 -9.46 3.09
N GLU A 54 6.39 -10.09 4.24
CA GLU A 54 5.29 -10.52 5.12
C GLU A 54 4.60 -9.36 5.84
N LEU A 55 5.26 -8.19 5.95
CA LEU A 55 4.73 -7.02 6.67
C LEU A 55 4.01 -6.04 5.74
N PHE A 56 4.20 -6.15 4.42
CA PHE A 56 3.61 -5.27 3.43
C PHE A 56 3.18 -6.03 2.18
N GLU A 57 1.91 -5.93 1.81
CA GLU A 57 1.34 -6.60 0.64
C GLU A 57 0.89 -5.58 -0.44
N PRO A 58 1.63 -5.49 -1.56
CA PRO A 58 1.17 -4.78 -2.75
C PRO A 58 -0.01 -5.50 -3.40
N TYR A 59 -1.02 -4.74 -3.81
CA TYR A 59 -2.20 -5.22 -4.52
C TYR A 59 -2.62 -4.17 -5.56
N TYR A 60 -2.65 -4.55 -6.83
CA TYR A 60 -2.73 -3.61 -7.96
C TYR A 60 -4.14 -3.51 -8.56
N GLY A 61 -5.18 -3.79 -7.76
CA GLY A 61 -6.58 -3.67 -8.16
C GLY A 61 -7.14 -4.92 -8.83
N GLU A 62 -7.91 -4.75 -9.90
CA GLU A 62 -8.49 -5.87 -10.66
C GLU A 62 -7.37 -6.78 -11.21
N GLY A 63 -7.47 -8.08 -10.96
CA GLY A 63 -6.38 -9.04 -11.26
C GLY A 63 -5.33 -9.17 -10.16
N GLY A 64 -5.49 -8.46 -9.03
CA GLY A 64 -4.64 -8.59 -7.84
C GLY A 64 -3.21 -8.16 -8.11
N VAL A 65 -2.25 -9.09 -7.95
CA VAL A 65 -0.83 -8.79 -8.20
C VAL A 65 -0.52 -8.49 -9.67
N GLU A 66 -1.38 -8.89 -10.59
CA GLU A 66 -1.23 -8.66 -12.05
C GLU A 66 -1.93 -7.39 -12.54
N GLY A 67 -2.63 -6.67 -11.66
CA GLY A 67 -3.31 -5.41 -12.00
C GLY A 67 -2.34 -4.27 -12.34
N ASP A 68 -2.90 -3.14 -12.80
CA ASP A 68 -2.12 -1.94 -13.17
C ASP A 68 -1.88 -0.97 -12.00
N GLY A 69 -2.67 -1.07 -10.93
CA GLY A 69 -2.61 -0.23 -9.75
C GLY A 69 -3.14 1.18 -9.94
N ASP A 70 -3.91 1.43 -11.01
CA ASP A 70 -4.51 2.74 -11.27
C ASP A 70 -5.70 2.98 -10.32
N ILE A 71 -5.50 3.85 -9.32
CA ILE A 71 -6.51 4.19 -8.33
C ILE A 71 -7.73 4.92 -8.92
N THR A 72 -7.64 5.45 -10.15
CA THR A 72 -8.75 6.16 -10.78
C THR A 72 -9.79 5.23 -11.39
N ARG A 73 -9.45 3.94 -11.54
CA ARG A 73 -10.34 2.91 -12.09
C ARG A 73 -11.29 2.37 -11.02
N PRO A 74 -12.63 2.43 -11.22
CA PRO A 74 -13.59 1.93 -10.23
C PRO A 74 -13.41 0.47 -9.86
N GLU A 75 -12.98 -0.35 -10.83
CA GLU A 75 -12.73 -1.78 -10.63
C GLU A 75 -11.57 -1.99 -9.64
N ASN A 76 -10.50 -1.21 -9.76
CA ASN A 76 -9.35 -1.27 -8.88
C ASN A 76 -9.67 -0.77 -7.46
N ILE A 77 -10.43 0.32 -7.35
CA ILE A 77 -10.90 0.84 -6.06
C ILE A 77 -11.68 -0.25 -5.32
N SER A 78 -12.63 -0.88 -6.01
CA SER A 78 -13.50 -1.92 -5.43
C SER A 78 -12.69 -3.16 -5.04
N ALA A 79 -11.78 -3.60 -5.90
CA ALA A 79 -10.92 -4.75 -5.65
C ALA A 79 -9.97 -4.52 -4.45
N PHE A 80 -9.32 -3.36 -4.39
CA PHE A 80 -8.42 -3.03 -3.28
C PHE A 80 -9.18 -2.86 -1.96
N GLN A 81 -10.36 -2.24 -1.98
CA GLN A 81 -11.23 -2.15 -0.81
C GLN A 81 -11.58 -3.54 -0.27
N GLN A 82 -12.02 -4.45 -1.14
CA GLN A 82 -12.40 -5.81 -0.73
C GLN A 82 -11.19 -6.56 -0.15
N PHE A 83 -10.04 -6.49 -0.83
CA PHE A 83 -8.79 -7.09 -0.36
C PHE A 83 -8.42 -6.60 1.05
N VAL A 84 -8.51 -5.30 1.31
CA VAL A 84 -8.22 -4.74 2.65
C VAL A 84 -9.22 -5.23 3.69
N LEU A 85 -10.52 -5.24 3.38
CA LEU A 85 -11.55 -5.68 4.33
C LEU A 85 -11.38 -7.17 4.69
N ASP A 86 -11.08 -8.01 3.70
CA ASP A 86 -10.86 -9.45 3.88
C ASP A 86 -9.65 -9.75 4.79
N ASN A 87 -8.66 -8.87 4.79
CA ASN A 87 -7.45 -9.00 5.61
C ASN A 87 -7.50 -8.25 6.95
N THR A 88 -8.63 -7.61 7.28
CA THR A 88 -8.76 -6.77 8.48
C THR A 88 -10.04 -7.04 9.28
N ASP A 89 -10.54 -8.28 9.25
CA ASP A 89 -11.77 -8.68 9.98
C ASP A 89 -12.97 -7.79 9.60
N GLN A 90 -13.02 -7.35 8.33
CA GLN A 90 -14.02 -6.43 7.79
C GLN A 90 -14.11 -5.06 8.50
N LYS A 91 -13.09 -4.68 9.29
CA LYS A 91 -13.03 -3.38 9.99
C LYS A 91 -12.35 -2.29 9.17
N GLY A 92 -11.50 -2.69 8.22
CA GLY A 92 -10.60 -1.78 7.51
C GLY A 92 -9.33 -1.48 8.31
N VAL A 93 -8.56 -0.52 7.81
CA VAL A 93 -7.27 -0.13 8.39
C VAL A 93 -7.42 0.93 9.48
N HIS A 94 -6.44 1.04 10.38
CA HIS A 94 -6.42 2.09 11.40
C HIS A 94 -6.18 3.48 10.78
N PHE A 95 -5.39 3.55 9.71
CA PHE A 95 -5.18 4.75 8.93
C PHE A 95 -4.76 4.39 7.50
N LEU A 96 -5.03 5.32 6.59
CA LEU A 96 -4.59 5.28 5.20
C LEU A 96 -3.72 6.51 4.93
N MET A 97 -2.63 6.31 4.22
CA MET A 97 -1.75 7.36 3.70
C MET A 97 -1.90 7.41 2.19
N ALA A 98 -1.87 8.62 1.62
CA ALA A 98 -1.97 8.84 0.18
C ALA A 98 -1.11 10.05 -0.21
N ASP A 99 -0.19 9.86 -1.14
CA ASP A 99 0.74 10.90 -1.60
C ASP A 99 0.91 10.85 -3.13
N GLY A 100 -0.23 10.95 -3.83
CA GLY A 100 -0.25 10.85 -5.29
C GLY A 100 0.21 12.14 -5.98
N GLY A 101 1.15 12.00 -6.90
CA GLY A 101 1.61 13.07 -7.78
C GLY A 101 2.22 12.52 -9.08
N PHE A 102 2.29 13.37 -10.10
CA PHE A 102 2.94 13.07 -11.36
C PHE A 102 3.58 14.34 -11.93
N SER A 103 4.51 14.19 -12.88
CA SER A 103 5.19 15.34 -13.47
C SER A 103 4.22 16.22 -14.26
N VAL A 104 4.29 17.54 -14.02
CA VAL A 104 3.59 18.58 -14.77
C VAL A 104 4.57 19.49 -15.54
N GLU A 105 5.77 18.96 -15.82
CA GLU A 105 6.86 19.68 -16.47
C GLU A 105 6.39 20.43 -17.74
N GLY A 106 6.67 21.73 -17.79
CA GLY A 106 6.30 22.61 -18.90
C GLY A 106 4.89 23.21 -18.83
N GLN A 107 4.10 22.89 -17.80
CA GLN A 107 2.75 23.44 -17.57
C GLN A 107 2.51 23.80 -16.10
N GLU A 108 3.55 24.26 -15.40
CA GLU A 108 3.47 24.66 -14.00
C GLU A 108 2.60 25.91 -13.76
#